data_AF-A0ABD7GPB9-F1
#
_entry.id   AF-A0ABD7GPB9-F1
#
_cell.length_a   1.000
_cell.length_b   1.000
_cell.length_c   1.000
_cell.angle_alpha   90.00
_cell.angle_beta   90.00
_cell.angle_gamma   90.00
#
_symmetry.space_group_name_H-M   'P 1'
#
loop_
_entity.id
_entity.type
_entity.pdbx_description
1 polymer ?
#
loop_
_entity_poly.entity_id
_entity_poly.type
_entity_poly.pdbx_seq_one_letter_code
_entity_poly.pdbx_strand_id
1 'polypeptide(L)'
;GALMDTPKPEGLVEGMRFSQIELDMGGWGRFWFDAQLIAISERKVVDGKNETITTPRLSFRFLNVGPGAERELQRIIFSLEREARERANKVR
;
A
#
# COMPACT_ATOMS: atom_id res chain seq x y z
N GLY A 1 -3.63 0.98 -0.96
CA GLY A 1 -3.46 0.45 -2.34
C GLY A 1 -2.07 0.84 -2.79
N ALA A 2 -1.33 -0.10 -3.36
CA ALA A 2 0.04 0.14 -3.82
C ALA A 2 0.02 0.78 -5.22
N LEU A 3 0.87 1.76 -5.47
CA LEU A 3 1.08 2.30 -6.81
C LEU A 3 2.26 1.57 -7.46
N MET A 4 2.18 1.36 -8.76
CA MET A 4 3.28 0.78 -9.52
C MET A 4 4.11 1.90 -10.16
N ASP A 5 5.42 1.89 -9.94
CA ASP A 5 6.33 2.84 -10.60
C ASP A 5 6.57 2.48 -12.08
N THR A 6 6.15 1.28 -12.48
CA THR A 6 6.29 0.73 -13.83
C THR A 6 4.93 0.34 -14.42
N PRO A 7 4.83 0.19 -15.75
CA PRO A 7 3.64 -0.36 -16.38
C PRO A 7 3.27 -1.72 -15.78
N LYS A 8 1.97 -2.04 -15.77
CA LYS A 8 1.47 -3.32 -15.28
C LYS A 8 2.17 -4.48 -16.03
N PRO A 9 2.84 -5.41 -15.33
CA PRO A 9 3.46 -6.57 -15.94
C PRO A 9 2.43 -7.42 -16.71
N GLU A 10 2.89 -8.00 -17.80
CA GLU A 10 2.14 -9.06 -18.49
C GLU A 10 1.99 -10.24 -17.52
N GLY A 11 0.75 -10.71 -17.36
CA GLY A 11 0.41 -11.77 -16.41
C GLY A 11 -0.12 -11.31 -15.05
N LEU A 12 0.05 -10.04 -14.63
CA LEU A 12 -0.57 -9.57 -13.38
C LEU A 12 -2.09 -9.43 -13.55
N VAL A 13 -2.87 -10.26 -12.87
CA VAL A 13 -4.34 -10.30 -12.97
C VAL A 13 -5.01 -10.33 -11.60
N GLU A 14 -6.21 -9.76 -11.54
CA GLU A 14 -7.06 -9.81 -10.35
C GLU A 14 -7.36 -11.25 -9.95
N GLY A 15 -7.48 -11.49 -8.64
CA GLY A 15 -7.66 -12.81 -8.06
C GLY A 15 -6.36 -13.54 -7.70
N MET A 16 -5.21 -13.12 -8.25
CA MET A 16 -3.89 -13.67 -7.91
C MET A 16 -3.62 -13.61 -6.40
N ARG A 17 -3.07 -14.70 -5.87
CA ARG A 17 -2.66 -14.82 -4.48
C ARG A 17 -1.15 -14.84 -4.40
N PHE A 18 -0.64 -14.14 -3.40
CA PHE A 18 0.77 -14.01 -3.11
C PHE A 18 0.98 -14.43 -1.67
N SER A 19 2.01 -15.24 -1.42
CA SER A 19 2.41 -15.64 -0.08
C SER A 19 3.61 -14.82 0.35
N GLN A 20 3.66 -14.44 1.62
CA GLN A 20 4.82 -13.75 2.22
C GLN A 20 5.27 -12.50 1.42
N ILE A 21 4.31 -11.66 0.99
CA ILE A 21 4.64 -10.35 0.42
C ILE A 21 5.32 -9.53 1.51
N GLU A 22 6.51 -9.02 1.20
CA GLU A 22 7.21 -8.06 2.05
C GLU A 22 6.56 -6.68 1.91
N LEU A 23 6.18 -6.11 3.05
CA LEU A 23 5.76 -4.73 3.22
C LEU A 23 6.86 -4.00 3.99
N ASP A 24 7.71 -3.28 3.27
CA ASP A 24 8.73 -2.40 3.85
C ASP A 24 8.12 -1.04 4.18
N MET A 25 8.07 -0.72 5.47
CA MET A 25 7.54 0.53 6.01
C MET A 25 8.67 1.47 6.46
N GLY A 26 9.91 1.25 6.01
CA GLY A 26 11.07 2.05 6.35
C GLY A 26 11.38 1.99 7.85
N GLY A 27 11.40 3.15 8.52
CA GLY A 27 11.71 3.25 9.96
C GLY A 27 10.73 2.52 10.89
N TRP A 28 9.59 2.08 10.36
CA TRP A 28 8.56 1.33 11.09
C TRP A 28 8.75 -0.19 11.04
N GLY A 29 9.68 -0.68 10.21
CA GLY A 29 10.01 -2.10 10.08
C GLY A 29 9.50 -2.73 8.78
N ARG A 30 9.74 -4.05 8.68
CA ARG A 30 9.35 -4.90 7.55
C ARG A 30 8.42 -5.99 8.03
N PHE A 31 7.40 -6.27 7.23
CA PHE A 31 6.31 -7.19 7.57
C PHE A 31 6.03 -8.14 6.43
N TRP A 32 5.55 -9.35 6.72
CA TRP A 32 5.24 -10.34 5.70
C TRP A 32 3.78 -10.79 5.80
N PHE A 33 3.07 -10.68 4.68
CA PHE A 33 1.65 -11.05 4.61
C PHE A 33 1.35 -11.90 3.40
N ASP A 34 0.44 -12.85 3.57
CA ASP A 34 -0.25 -13.43 2.42
C ASP A 34 -1.33 -12.44 1.97
N ALA A 35 -1.48 -12.22 0.67
CA ALA A 35 -2.50 -11.32 0.15
C ALA A 35 -3.07 -11.77 -1.19
N GLN A 36 -4.29 -11.32 -1.49
CA GLN A 36 -4.93 -11.47 -2.78
C GLN A 36 -5.02 -10.12 -3.47
N LEU A 37 -4.62 -10.04 -4.73
CA LEU A 37 -4.88 -8.88 -5.58
C LEU A 37 -6.38 -8.85 -5.91
N ILE A 38 -7.08 -7.80 -5.50
CA ILE A 38 -8.54 -7.69 -5.65
C ILE A 38 -8.96 -6.72 -6.75
N ALA A 39 -8.13 -5.74 -7.08
CA ALA A 39 -8.41 -4.81 -8.16
C ALA A 39 -7.13 -4.17 -8.70
N ILE A 40 -7.11 -3.91 -10.01
CA ILE A 40 -6.12 -3.07 -10.68
C ILE A 40 -6.86 -1.85 -11.25
N SER A 41 -6.53 -0.68 -10.74
CA SER A 41 -7.18 0.60 -11.10
C SER A 41 -6.16 1.60 -11.63
N GLU A 42 -6.63 2.68 -12.26
CA GLU A 42 -5.76 3.78 -12.66
C GLU A 42 -5.82 4.91 -11.64
N ARG A 43 -4.66 5.47 -11.25
CA ARG A 43 -4.57 6.73 -10.54
C ARG A 43 -4.05 7.80 -11.50
N LYS A 44 -4.79 8.89 -11.66
CA LYS A 44 -4.42 10.01 -12.52
C LYS A 44 -4.05 11.22 -11.67
N VAL A 45 -2.91 11.83 -11.95
CA VAL A 45 -2.44 13.06 -11.29
C VAL A 45 -1.95 14.03 -12.36
N VAL A 46 -2.29 15.31 -12.19
CA VAL A 46 -1.72 16.39 -13.01
C VAL A 46 -0.41 16.81 -12.37
N ASP A 47 0.68 16.79 -13.13
CA ASP A 47 1.99 17.20 -12.66
C ASP A 47 2.19 18.73 -12.71
N GLY A 48 3.38 19.20 -12.31
CA GLY A 48 3.72 20.63 -12.37
C GLY A 48 3.86 21.21 -13.78
N LYS A 49 3.87 20.36 -14.82
CA LYS A 49 3.91 20.74 -16.23
C LYS A 49 2.54 20.67 -16.90
N ASN A 50 1.48 20.46 -16.12
CA ASN A 50 0.10 20.30 -16.58
C ASN A 50 -0.12 19.04 -17.44
N GLU A 51 0.72 18.02 -17.28
CA GLU A 51 0.59 16.71 -17.92
C GLU A 51 -0.16 15.75 -17.00
N THR A 52 -1.03 14.91 -17.58
CA THR A 52 -1.74 13.88 -16.81
C THR A 52 -0.90 12.60 -16.75
N ILE A 53 -0.35 12.31 -15.58
CA ILE A 53 0.38 11.08 -15.29
C ILE A 53 -0.63 10.01 -14.83
N THR A 54 -0.67 8.89 -15.54
CA THR A 54 -1.50 7.73 -15.18
C THR A 54 -0.61 6.62 -14.60
N THR A 55 -0.93 6.19 -13.38
CA THR A 55 -0.16 5.17 -12.63
C THR A 55 -1.08 4.02 -12.23
N PRO A 56 -0.72 2.76 -12.51
CA PRO A 56 -1.48 1.61 -12.02
C PRO A 56 -1.52 1.59 -10.48
N ARG A 57 -2.71 1.35 -9.92
CA ARG A 57 -2.99 1.24 -8.48
C ARG A 57 -3.56 -0.15 -8.19
N LEU A 58 -2.81 -0.91 -7.40
CA LEU A 58 -3.15 -2.25 -6.94
C LEU A 58 -3.88 -2.19 -5.59
N SER A 59 -4.99 -2.92 -5.51
CA SER A 59 -5.72 -3.13 -4.26
C SER A 59 -5.53 -4.57 -3.80
N PHE A 60 -5.12 -4.76 -2.55
CA PHE A 60 -4.89 -6.08 -1.97
C PHE A 60 -5.82 -6.33 -0.78
N ARG A 61 -6.18 -7.59 -0.58
CA ARG A 61 -6.81 -8.10 0.65
C ARG A 61 -5.83 -9.03 1.34
N PHE A 62 -5.49 -8.77 2.60
CA PHE A 62 -4.67 -9.70 3.38
C PHE A 62 -5.42 -11.02 3.63
N LEU A 63 -4.69 -12.13 3.57
CA LEU A 63 -5.15 -13.48 3.82
C LEU A 63 -4.53 -13.99 5.13
N ASN A 64 -5.17 -14.98 5.76
CA ASN A 64 -4.62 -15.66 6.95
C ASN A 64 -4.23 -14.73 8.10
N VAL A 65 -4.93 -13.60 8.28
CA VAL A 65 -4.63 -12.62 9.34
C VAL A 65 -5.05 -13.18 10.69
N GLY A 66 -4.10 -13.82 11.39
CA GLY A 66 -4.27 -14.25 12.77
C GLY A 66 -4.06 -13.13 13.79
N PRO A 67 -4.32 -13.39 15.09
CA PRO A 67 -4.22 -12.37 16.14
C PRO A 67 -2.84 -11.73 16.30
N GLY A 68 -1.76 -12.42 15.89
CA GLY A 68 -0.41 -11.84 15.85
C GLY A 68 -0.27 -10.77 14.77
N ALA A 69 -0.59 -11.15 13.52
CA ALA A 69 -0.54 -10.27 12.35
C ALA A 69 -1.49 -9.07 12.50
N GLU A 70 -2.68 -9.27 13.06
CA GLU A 70 -3.62 -8.17 13.31
C GLU A 70 -3.06 -7.13 14.30
N ARG A 71 -2.48 -7.58 15.42
CA ARG A 71 -1.83 -6.67 16.39
C ARG A 71 -0.69 -5.88 15.76
N GLU A 72 0.05 -6.52 14.86
CA GLU A 72 1.13 -5.88 14.13
C GLU A 72 0.60 -4.80 13.18
N LEU A 73 -0.42 -5.10 12.38
CA LEU A 73 -1.11 -4.13 11.53
C LEU A 73 -1.65 -2.93 12.33
N GLN A 74 -2.30 -3.18 13.46
CA GLN A 74 -2.83 -2.12 14.32
C GLN A 74 -1.73 -1.22 14.88
N ARG A 75 -0.58 -1.79 15.27
CA ARG A 75 0.59 -1.01 15.72
C ARG A 75 1.13 -0.10 14.62
N ILE A 76 1.24 -0.61 13.39
CA ILE A 76 1.71 0.18 12.23
C ILE A 76 0.72 1.31 11.94
N ILE A 77 -0.58 1.01 11.90
CA ILE A 77 -1.63 2.01 11.64
C ILE A 77 -1.55 3.14 12.67
N PHE A 78 -1.53 2.81 13.96
CA PHE A 78 -1.47 3.80 15.04
C PHE A 78 -0.24 4.72 14.92
N SER A 79 0.92 4.11 14.64
CA SER A 79 2.18 4.81 14.42
C SER A 79 2.12 5.84 13.28
N LEU A 80 1.56 5.43 12.13
CA LEU A 80 1.40 6.30 10.97
C LEU A 80 0.38 7.42 11.21
N GLU A 81 -0.75 7.09 11.87
CA GLU A 81 -1.77 8.07 12.24
C GLU A 81 -1.21 9.13 13.18
N ARG A 82 -0.43 8.71 14.18
CA ARG A 82 0.25 9.62 15.10
C ARG A 82 1.21 10.54 14.35
N GLU A 83 2.05 10.00 13.47
CA GLU A 83 2.99 10.80 12.69
C GLU A 83 2.27 11.82 11.80
N ALA A 84 1.22 11.40 11.09
CA ALA A 84 0.42 12.29 10.26
C ALA A 84 -0.21 13.43 11.07
N ARG A 85 -0.71 13.11 12.27
CA ARG A 85 -1.31 14.10 13.19
C ARG A 85 -0.26 15.08 13.72
N GLU A 86 0.92 14.61 14.09
CA GLU A 86 2.02 15.47 14.53
C GLU A 86 2.49 16.41 13.40
N ARG A 87 2.60 15.92 12.16
CA ARG A 87 2.91 16.77 11.00
C ARG A 87 1.85 17.84 10.76
N ALA A 88 0.56 17.49 10.81
CA ALA A 88 -0.53 18.44 10.63
C ALA A 88 -0.54 19.55 11.70
N ASN A 89 -0.20 19.22 12.94
CA ASN A 89 -0.12 20.19 14.03
C ASN A 89 1.04 21.19 13.88
N LYS A 90 2.13 20.84 13.18
CA LYS A 90 3.28 21.73 12.94
C LYS A 90 3.05 22.76 11.82
N VAL A 91 1.98 22.60 11.03
CA VAL A 91 1.61 23.51 9.93
C VAL A 91 0.67 24.63 10.42
N ARG A 92 0.19 24.55 11.67
CA ARG A 92 -0.57 25.62 12.35
C ARG A 92 0.35 26.55 13.11
#